data_AF-A0A2S1QB30-F1
#
_entry.id   AF-A0A2S1QB30-F1
#
_cell.length_a   1.000
_cell.length_b   1.000
_cell.length_c   1.000
_cell.angle_alpha   90.00
_cell.angle_beta   90.00
_cell.angle_gamma   90.00
#
_symmetry.space_group_name_H-M   'P 1'
#
loop_
_entity.id
_entity.type
_entity.pdbx_description
1 polymer ?
#
loop_
_entity_poly.entity_id
_entity_poly.type
_entity_poly.pdbx_seq_one_letter_code
_entity_poly.pdbx_strand_id
1 'polypeptide(L)'
;MYIIIATLTTLKYEQSNFHRSENAASENFASRGMYLEGVDDNRKRYFRDFAIQRKNVSKNSLRVFLTHNASLEDIVLKSNDSLSLENDQRGVNTFFSKLFKDDTEYDSENFKEYLNTLNKNTIIKIDGTVYTEDLVASFLENGQRGYETYLDLKNLERGRHTFQIISKKLNKKDAIVNDTLGTIPFWYYPDM
;
A
#
# COMPACT_ATOMS: atom_id res chain seq x y z
N MET A 1 -47.51 -30.40 24.15
CA MET A 1 -46.50 -29.37 24.50
C MET A 1 -45.18 -29.80 23.86
N TYR A 2 -44.88 -29.41 22.60
CA TYR A 2 -43.53 -29.50 21.97
C TYR A 2 -43.50 -29.03 20.49
N ILE A 3 -44.42 -28.16 20.04
CA ILE A 3 -44.43 -27.68 18.63
C ILE A 3 -44.28 -26.14 18.54
N ILE A 4 -44.35 -25.42 19.65
CA ILE A 4 -44.28 -23.94 19.66
C ILE A 4 -42.83 -23.42 19.85
N ILE A 5 -41.88 -24.26 20.24
CA ILE A 5 -40.48 -23.83 20.53
C ILE A 5 -39.57 -23.89 19.28
N ALA A 6 -40.00 -24.54 18.18
CA ALA A 6 -39.11 -24.83 17.05
C ALA A 6 -39.05 -23.75 15.95
N THR A 7 -39.81 -22.65 16.05
CA THR A 7 -39.90 -21.63 14.97
C THR A 7 -39.10 -20.34 15.24
N LEU A 8 -38.35 -20.25 16.33
CA LEU A 8 -37.76 -18.98 16.78
C LEU A 8 -36.29 -18.71 16.37
N THR A 9 -35.58 -19.60 15.67
CA THR A 9 -34.12 -19.43 15.50
C THR A 9 -33.58 -19.33 14.07
N THR A 10 -34.40 -19.01 13.07
CA THR A 10 -33.88 -18.61 11.74
C THR A 10 -34.25 -17.18 11.40
N LEU A 11 -34.10 -16.26 12.36
CA LEU A 11 -33.90 -14.85 12.02
C LEU A 11 -32.50 -14.74 11.43
N LYS A 12 -32.38 -14.88 10.10
CA LYS A 12 -31.17 -14.48 9.38
C LYS A 12 -30.98 -13.00 9.63
N TYR A 13 -29.92 -12.66 10.35
CA TYR A 13 -29.49 -11.28 10.52
C TYR A 13 -28.93 -10.78 9.20
N GLU A 14 -29.82 -10.31 8.33
CA GLU A 14 -29.46 -9.65 7.07
C GLU A 14 -28.88 -8.28 7.44
N GLN A 15 -27.56 -8.17 7.46
CA GLN A 15 -26.91 -6.86 7.57
C GLN A 15 -27.33 -6.02 6.36
N SER A 16 -27.76 -4.78 6.63
CA SER A 16 -28.17 -3.77 5.65
C SER A 16 -27.39 -3.77 4.32
N ASN A 17 -28.07 -3.45 3.21
CA ASN A 17 -27.49 -3.32 1.87
C ASN A 17 -26.35 -2.27 1.77
N PHE A 18 -26.13 -1.46 2.81
CA PHE A 18 -25.05 -0.47 2.88
C PHE A 18 -23.72 -1.05 3.41
N HIS A 19 -23.70 -2.29 3.90
CA HIS A 19 -22.46 -2.93 4.36
C HIS A 19 -21.62 -3.41 3.16
N ARG A 20 -20.44 -2.79 2.97
CA ARG A 20 -19.45 -3.19 1.96
C ARG A 20 -18.45 -4.20 2.54
N SER A 21 -17.86 -5.01 1.65
CA SER A 21 -16.77 -5.95 1.98
C SER A 21 -15.65 -5.24 2.75
N GLU A 22 -15.04 -5.92 3.74
CA GLU A 22 -13.92 -5.39 4.53
C GLU A 22 -12.72 -4.90 3.70
N ASN A 23 -12.64 -5.33 2.44
CA ASN A 23 -11.58 -4.97 1.49
C ASN A 23 -11.91 -3.76 0.60
N ALA A 24 -13.14 -3.25 0.64
CA ALA A 24 -13.64 -2.22 -0.28
C ALA A 24 -13.21 -0.80 0.14
N ALA A 25 -11.97 -0.39 -0.17
CA ALA A 25 -11.49 0.94 0.18
C ALA A 25 -12.21 2.08 -0.56
N SER A 26 -12.52 3.16 0.15
CA SER A 26 -12.97 4.44 -0.42
C SER A 26 -12.74 5.56 0.60
N GLU A 27 -12.96 6.81 0.19
CA GLU A 27 -12.97 7.98 1.09
C GLU A 27 -13.90 7.80 2.30
N ASN A 28 -14.97 7.02 2.14
CA ASN A 28 -15.97 6.78 3.18
C ASN A 28 -15.89 5.37 3.79
N PHE A 29 -14.94 4.53 3.36
CA PHE A 29 -14.79 3.16 3.89
C PHE A 29 -13.34 2.83 4.24
N ALA A 30 -13.13 2.67 5.53
CA ALA A 30 -11.83 2.36 6.13
C ALA A 30 -11.52 0.86 6.03
N SER A 31 -11.07 0.41 4.86
CA SER A 31 -10.70 -0.98 4.55
C SER A 31 -9.60 -1.50 5.48
N ARG A 32 -9.85 -2.61 6.18
CA ARG A 32 -8.90 -3.18 7.16
C ARG A 32 -7.58 -3.58 6.51
N GLY A 33 -7.61 -3.98 5.25
CA GLY A 33 -6.45 -4.39 4.47
C GLY A 33 -5.55 -3.25 4.00
N MET A 34 -5.69 -2.02 4.52
CA MET A 34 -4.86 -0.86 4.18
C MET A 34 -4.28 -0.14 5.40
N TYR A 35 -4.35 -0.75 6.58
CA TYR A 35 -3.73 -0.24 7.81
C TYR A 35 -2.74 -1.27 8.36
N LEU A 36 -1.53 -0.81 8.70
CA LEU A 36 -0.43 -1.65 9.22
C LEU A 36 -0.75 -2.26 10.60
N GLU A 37 -1.74 -1.73 11.30
CA GLU A 37 -2.19 -2.23 12.59
C GLU A 37 -2.49 -3.75 12.57
N GLY A 38 -1.75 -4.49 13.40
CA GLY A 38 -1.86 -5.94 13.53
C GLY A 38 -1.16 -6.74 12.43
N VAL A 39 -0.17 -6.15 11.74
CA VAL A 39 0.73 -6.90 10.85
C VAL A 39 1.63 -7.87 11.61
N ASP A 40 1.96 -7.55 12.87
CA ASP A 40 2.82 -8.34 13.77
C ASP A 40 2.07 -9.51 14.43
N ASP A 41 0.74 -9.57 14.26
CA ASP A 41 -0.07 -10.67 14.73
C ASP A 41 0.25 -11.93 13.91
N ASN A 42 0.39 -13.09 14.57
CA ASN A 42 0.80 -14.40 14.01
C ASN A 42 -0.08 -14.93 12.86
N ARG A 43 -1.07 -14.14 12.42
CA ARG A 43 -1.99 -14.40 11.32
C ARG A 43 -1.43 -14.06 9.93
N LYS A 44 -0.14 -13.73 9.79
CA LYS A 44 0.55 -13.46 8.51
C LYS A 44 -0.29 -12.59 7.56
N ARG A 45 -0.64 -11.38 8.01
CA ARG A 45 -1.44 -10.45 7.20
C ARG A 45 -0.55 -9.81 6.13
N TYR A 46 -0.82 -10.06 4.85
CA TYR A 46 -0.16 -9.38 3.74
C TYR A 46 -1.04 -8.27 3.17
N PHE A 47 -0.42 -7.15 2.81
CA PHE A 47 -1.05 -6.03 2.12
C PHE A 47 -0.95 -6.24 0.60
N ARG A 48 -1.97 -5.89 -0.17
CA ARG A 48 -1.95 -6.11 -1.62
C ARG A 48 -1.21 -4.99 -2.35
N ASP A 49 -1.61 -3.76 -2.06
CA ASP A 49 -1.18 -2.58 -2.80
C ASP A 49 -0.36 -1.65 -1.90
N PHE A 50 -0.94 -1.17 -0.80
CA PHE A 50 -0.27 -0.31 0.18
C PHE A 50 -0.95 -0.40 1.54
N ALA A 51 -0.33 0.19 2.56
CA ALA A 51 -0.92 0.43 3.86
C ALA A 51 -0.35 1.69 4.52
N ILE A 52 -1.13 2.32 5.40
CA ILE A 52 -0.65 3.38 6.30
C ILE A 52 -0.63 2.88 7.74
N GLN A 53 0.10 3.54 8.64
CA GLN A 53 0.26 3.09 10.05
C GLN A 53 -1.04 2.61 10.73
N ARG A 54 -2.07 3.45 10.75
CA ARG A 54 -3.34 3.20 11.46
C ARG A 54 -4.36 4.28 11.12
N LYS A 55 -5.63 4.05 11.50
CA LYS A 55 -6.74 4.99 11.28
C LYS A 55 -6.57 6.29 12.08
N ASN A 56 -6.16 6.20 13.34
CA ASN A 56 -6.04 7.35 14.24
C ASN A 56 -4.58 7.74 14.40
N VAL A 57 -4.18 8.90 13.91
CA VAL A 57 -2.79 9.36 13.89
C VAL A 57 -2.66 10.52 14.87
N SER A 58 -1.73 10.40 15.83
CA SER A 58 -1.44 11.45 16.81
C SER A 58 -0.02 11.98 16.72
N LYS A 59 0.85 11.32 15.94
CA LYS A 59 2.19 11.80 15.65
C LYS A 59 2.12 12.74 14.44
N ASN A 60 3.00 13.73 14.39
CA ASN A 60 3.16 14.63 13.24
C ASN A 60 3.81 13.94 12.02
N SER A 61 3.70 12.62 11.93
CA SER A 61 4.16 11.85 10.79
C SER A 61 3.19 10.70 10.47
N LEU A 62 3.05 10.42 9.17
CA LEU A 62 2.30 9.28 8.67
C LEU A 62 3.26 8.30 8.00
N ARG A 63 3.47 7.14 8.61
CA ARG A 63 4.14 6.00 7.96
C ARG A 63 3.26 5.45 6.84
N VAL A 64 3.84 5.32 5.65
CA VAL A 64 3.21 4.76 4.45
C VAL A 64 4.09 3.62 3.95
N PHE A 65 3.47 2.50 3.63
CA PHE A 65 4.14 1.33 3.06
C PHE A 65 3.49 0.94 1.73
N LEU A 66 4.27 0.93 0.66
CA LEU A 66 3.88 0.48 -0.68
C LEU A 66 4.37 -0.95 -0.89
N THR A 67 3.46 -1.87 -1.18
CA THR A 67 3.79 -3.28 -1.38
C THR A 67 4.52 -3.48 -2.70
N HIS A 68 5.64 -4.20 -2.66
CA HIS A 68 6.29 -4.63 -3.89
C HIS A 68 5.44 -5.70 -4.60
N ASN A 69 5.24 -5.53 -5.91
CA ASN A 69 4.60 -6.51 -6.76
C ASN A 69 5.15 -6.42 -8.19
N ALA A 70 4.97 -7.47 -8.98
CA ALA A 70 5.48 -7.56 -10.35
C ALA A 70 4.97 -6.43 -11.25
N SER A 71 3.70 -6.02 -11.11
CA SER A 71 3.13 -4.94 -11.94
C SER A 71 3.81 -3.59 -11.70
N LEU A 72 4.19 -3.31 -10.46
CA LEU A 72 4.91 -2.09 -10.09
C LEU A 72 6.35 -2.13 -10.60
N GLU A 73 7.01 -3.30 -10.51
CA GLU A 73 8.35 -3.50 -11.06
C GLU A 73 8.39 -3.36 -12.59
N ASP A 74 7.44 -3.99 -13.30
CA ASP A 74 7.31 -3.88 -14.77
C ASP A 74 7.16 -2.43 -15.21
N ILE A 75 6.42 -1.62 -14.45
CA ILE A 75 6.25 -0.19 -14.74
C ILE A 75 7.53 0.59 -14.53
N VAL A 76 8.28 0.30 -13.47
CA VAL A 76 9.58 0.94 -13.22
C VAL A 76 10.54 0.65 -14.37
N LEU A 77 10.69 -0.62 -14.74
CA LEU A 77 11.60 -1.05 -15.81
C LEU A 77 11.17 -0.50 -17.18
N LYS A 78 9.87 -0.51 -17.50
CA LYS A 78 9.37 0.07 -18.76
C LYS A 78 9.47 1.59 -18.82
N SER A 79 9.49 2.26 -17.67
CA SER A 79 9.62 3.72 -17.61
C SER A 79 11.07 4.19 -17.72
N ASN A 80 12.04 3.28 -17.64
CA ASN A 80 13.45 3.62 -17.66
C ASN A 80 14.27 2.55 -18.38
N ASP A 81 14.57 2.80 -19.65
CA ASP A 81 15.31 1.89 -20.52
C ASP A 81 16.72 1.58 -19.99
N SER A 82 17.31 2.44 -19.14
CA SER A 82 18.64 2.16 -18.54
C SER A 82 18.61 1.00 -17.54
N LEU A 83 17.44 0.68 -17.00
CA LEU A 83 17.22 -0.45 -16.11
C LEU A 83 16.85 -1.74 -16.86
N SER A 84 16.74 -1.69 -18.20
CA SER A 84 16.40 -2.84 -19.01
C SER A 84 17.54 -3.87 -18.98
N LEU A 85 17.25 -5.06 -18.45
CA LEU A 85 18.21 -6.16 -18.39
C LEU A 85 18.29 -6.84 -19.76
N GLU A 86 19.50 -7.02 -20.30
CA GLU A 86 19.77 -7.70 -21.58
C GLU A 86 19.32 -9.19 -21.53
N ASN A 87 19.32 -9.78 -20.33
CA ASN A 87 18.72 -11.08 -20.04
C ASN A 87 17.79 -10.97 -18.83
N ASP A 88 16.48 -10.99 -19.06
CA ASP A 88 15.47 -11.00 -18.01
C ASP A 88 15.40 -12.39 -17.35
N GLN A 89 16.00 -12.53 -16.17
CA GLN A 89 15.93 -13.74 -15.33
C GLN A 89 14.92 -13.62 -14.18
N ARG A 90 13.93 -12.72 -14.27
CA ARG A 90 12.98 -12.48 -13.17
C ARG A 90 12.04 -13.68 -12.94
N GLY A 91 12.13 -14.28 -11.75
CA GLY A 91 11.04 -14.98 -11.05
C GLY A 91 10.53 -14.18 -9.84
N VAL A 92 9.44 -14.63 -9.20
CA VAL A 92 8.65 -13.95 -8.13
C VAL A 92 9.46 -13.33 -6.97
N ASN A 93 10.75 -13.66 -6.80
CA ASN A 93 11.60 -13.21 -5.70
C ASN A 93 12.98 -12.64 -6.09
N THR A 94 13.27 -12.40 -7.37
CA THR A 94 14.65 -12.22 -7.84
C THR A 94 15.31 -10.92 -7.41
N PHE A 95 14.63 -9.77 -7.51
CA PHE A 95 15.22 -8.46 -7.20
C PHE A 95 15.62 -8.32 -5.72
N PHE A 96 14.67 -8.56 -4.80
CA PHE A 96 14.97 -8.51 -3.38
C PHE A 96 15.85 -9.67 -2.89
N SER A 97 15.81 -10.86 -3.49
CA SER A 97 16.75 -11.93 -3.09
C SER A 97 18.20 -11.63 -3.46
N LYS A 98 18.46 -10.88 -4.55
CA LYS A 98 19.80 -10.40 -4.91
C LYS A 98 20.28 -9.29 -3.96
N LEU A 99 19.39 -8.41 -3.50
CA LEU A 99 19.69 -7.37 -2.50
C LEU A 99 20.21 -7.91 -1.15
N PHE A 100 19.84 -9.13 -0.75
CA PHE A 100 20.22 -9.71 0.56
C PHE A 100 21.03 -11.01 0.48
N LYS A 101 21.47 -11.42 -0.71
CA LYS A 101 22.56 -12.38 -0.80
C LYS A 101 23.86 -11.61 -0.62
N ASP A 102 24.75 -12.10 0.23
CA ASP A 102 26.16 -11.67 0.37
C ASP A 102 26.98 -11.96 -0.92
N ASP A 103 26.38 -11.77 -2.11
CA ASP A 103 27.07 -11.86 -3.39
C ASP A 103 27.73 -10.50 -3.68
N THR A 104 29.00 -10.58 -4.05
CA THR A 104 29.99 -9.49 -4.07
C THR A 104 29.81 -8.42 -5.15
N GLU A 105 28.62 -8.26 -5.73
CA GLU A 105 28.38 -7.28 -6.80
C GLU A 105 26.95 -6.73 -6.75
N TYR A 106 26.61 -6.10 -5.62
CA TYR A 106 25.40 -5.29 -5.52
C TYR A 106 25.55 -4.02 -6.36
N ASP A 107 24.76 -3.94 -7.43
CA ASP A 107 24.71 -2.76 -8.29
C ASP A 107 23.91 -1.63 -7.64
N SER A 108 24.59 -0.86 -6.80
CA SER A 108 23.99 0.24 -6.05
C SER A 108 23.46 1.35 -6.94
N GLU A 109 24.06 1.58 -8.11
CA GLU A 109 23.67 2.66 -9.01
C GLU A 109 22.37 2.31 -9.74
N ASN A 110 22.26 1.09 -10.27
CA ASN A 110 21.00 0.61 -10.85
C ASN A 110 19.87 0.55 -9.82
N PHE A 111 20.16 0.17 -8.57
CA PHE A 111 19.14 0.20 -7.52
C PHE A 111 18.70 1.63 -7.16
N LYS A 112 19.64 2.57 -7.09
CA LYS A 112 19.32 3.98 -6.87
C LYS A 112 18.44 4.53 -8.00
N GLU A 113 18.78 4.21 -9.24
CA GLU A 113 18.01 4.63 -10.41
C GLU A 113 16.62 3.95 -10.47
N TYR A 114 16.53 2.71 -10.02
CA TYR A 114 15.26 2.02 -9.78
C TYR A 114 14.38 2.78 -8.79
N LEU A 115 14.91 3.13 -7.61
CA LEU A 115 14.16 3.87 -6.60
C LEU A 115 13.76 5.27 -7.10
N ASN A 116 14.65 5.97 -7.80
CA ASN A 116 14.33 7.26 -8.42
C ASN A 116 13.15 7.14 -9.39
N THR A 117 13.15 6.09 -10.21
CA THR A 117 12.09 5.84 -11.20
C THR A 117 10.77 5.46 -10.51
N LEU A 118 10.83 4.66 -9.45
CA LEU A 118 9.69 4.34 -8.61
C LEU A 118 9.05 5.59 -8.00
N ASN A 119 9.85 6.47 -7.41
CA ASN A 119 9.38 7.73 -6.81
C ASN A 119 8.75 8.66 -7.84
N LYS A 120 9.34 8.79 -9.04
CA LYS A 120 8.75 9.55 -10.15
C LYS A 120 7.41 8.99 -10.65
N ASN A 121 7.20 7.68 -10.48
CA ASN A 121 6.00 6.98 -10.95
C ASN A 121 4.92 6.82 -9.87
N THR A 122 5.19 7.26 -8.65
CA THR A 122 4.29 7.14 -7.50
C THR A 122 3.90 8.52 -7.01
N ILE A 123 2.61 8.76 -6.82
CA ILE A 123 2.08 10.02 -6.31
C ILE A 123 1.29 9.73 -5.05
N ILE A 124 1.70 10.36 -3.95
CA ILE A 124 1.02 10.28 -2.66
C ILE A 124 0.29 11.60 -2.40
N LYS A 125 -0.96 11.52 -1.93
CA LYS A 125 -1.77 12.68 -1.62
C LYS A 125 -2.49 12.56 -0.28
N ILE A 126 -2.61 13.69 0.40
CA ILE A 126 -3.56 13.88 1.52
C ILE A 126 -4.49 15.04 1.16
N ASP A 127 -5.79 14.79 1.14
CA ASP A 127 -6.84 15.76 0.76
C ASP A 127 -6.59 16.46 -0.59
N GLY A 128 -5.97 15.73 -1.52
CA GLY A 128 -5.60 16.23 -2.85
C GLY A 128 -4.24 16.94 -2.92
N THR A 129 -3.65 17.31 -1.78
CA THR A 129 -2.29 17.88 -1.70
C THR A 129 -1.24 16.80 -1.93
N VAL A 130 -0.30 17.05 -2.84
CA VAL A 130 0.78 16.10 -3.20
C VAL A 130 1.92 16.19 -2.19
N TYR A 131 2.39 15.01 -1.77
CA TYR A 131 3.56 14.82 -0.91
C TYR A 131 4.74 14.33 -1.76
N THR A 132 5.95 14.81 -1.45
CA THR A 132 7.15 14.62 -2.28
C THR A 132 8.24 13.79 -1.60
N GLU A 133 7.96 13.22 -0.44
CA GLU A 133 8.87 12.37 0.29
C GLU A 133 9.15 11.07 -0.48
N ASP A 134 10.43 10.76 -0.63
CA ASP A 134 10.86 9.56 -1.35
C ASP A 134 10.56 8.29 -0.54
N LEU A 135 10.17 7.25 -1.27
CA LEU A 135 10.07 5.88 -0.79
C LEU A 135 11.45 5.22 -0.81
N VAL A 136 11.77 4.52 0.27
CA VAL A 136 12.97 3.67 0.40
C VAL A 136 12.57 2.21 0.52
N ALA A 137 13.38 1.28 0.01
CA ALA A 137 13.09 -0.14 0.15
C ALA A 137 13.11 -0.57 1.62
N SER A 138 12.10 -1.34 2.04
CA SER A 138 11.90 -1.74 3.43
C SER A 138 11.11 -3.05 3.55
N PHE A 139 10.94 -3.52 4.79
CA PHE A 139 10.19 -4.72 5.15
C PHE A 139 9.22 -4.41 6.29
N LEU A 140 8.08 -5.09 6.27
CA LEU A 140 7.22 -5.20 7.44
C LEU A 140 7.69 -6.35 8.34
N GLU A 141 7.21 -6.37 9.59
CA GLU A 141 7.61 -7.37 10.59
C GLU A 141 7.26 -8.81 10.17
N ASN A 142 6.22 -8.98 9.37
CA ASN A 142 5.82 -10.26 8.77
C ASN A 142 6.74 -10.72 7.60
N GLY A 143 7.81 -9.98 7.30
CA GLY A 143 8.74 -10.22 6.20
C GLY A 143 8.25 -9.77 4.82
N GLN A 144 7.09 -9.11 4.74
CA GLN A 144 6.58 -8.56 3.49
C GLN A 144 7.49 -7.44 2.98
N ARG A 145 7.86 -7.55 1.70
CA ARG A 145 8.76 -6.61 1.03
C ARG A 145 8.00 -5.46 0.40
N GLY A 146 8.61 -4.29 0.40
CA GLY A 146 8.03 -3.11 -0.22
C GLY A 146 8.90 -1.90 -0.06
N TYR A 147 8.25 -0.74 -0.04
CA TYR A 147 8.88 0.55 0.07
C TYR A 147 8.16 1.38 1.11
N GLU A 148 8.89 2.17 1.87
CA GLU A 148 8.37 2.91 3.01
C GLU A 148 8.76 4.37 2.94
N THR A 149 7.87 5.24 3.41
CA THR A 149 8.14 6.66 3.63
C THR A 149 7.36 7.19 4.83
N TYR A 150 7.70 8.39 5.26
CA TYR A 150 7.07 9.09 6.38
C TYR A 150 6.70 10.50 5.93
N LEU A 151 5.40 10.79 5.86
CA LEU A 151 4.89 12.09 5.46
C LEU A 151 4.84 13.04 6.65
N ASP A 152 5.28 14.29 6.50
CA ASP A 152 5.17 15.31 7.57
C ASP A 152 3.72 15.83 7.67
N LEU A 153 3.11 15.67 8.84
CA LEU A 153 1.73 16.11 9.11
C LEU A 153 1.66 17.43 9.91
N LYS A 154 2.79 18.10 10.19
CA LYS A 154 2.80 19.32 11.04
C LYS A 154 1.84 20.41 10.59
N ASN A 155 1.65 20.57 9.28
CA ASN A 155 0.80 21.59 8.69
C ASN A 155 -0.61 21.09 8.36
N LEU A 156 -0.94 19.83 8.68
CA LEU A 156 -2.25 19.27 8.46
C LEU A 156 -3.19 19.71 9.59
N GLU A 157 -4.40 20.16 9.23
CA GLU A 157 -5.39 20.53 10.24
C GLU A 157 -5.81 19.32 11.07
N ARG A 158 -6.27 19.55 12.30
CA ARG A 158 -6.85 18.50 13.14
C ARG A 158 -8.18 18.03 12.55
N GLY A 159 -8.35 16.74 12.28
CA GLY A 159 -9.64 16.21 11.81
C GLY A 159 -9.57 14.93 11.00
N ARG A 160 -10.57 14.73 10.14
CA ARG A 160 -10.66 13.61 9.20
C ARG A 160 -10.05 14.01 7.87
N HIS A 161 -9.18 13.16 7.34
CA HIS A 161 -8.48 13.35 6.09
C HIS A 161 -8.60 12.13 5.19
N THR A 162 -8.30 12.32 3.92
CA THR A 162 -8.30 11.29 2.89
C THR A 162 -6.88 11.10 2.39
N PHE A 163 -6.35 9.89 2.58
CA PHE A 163 -5.10 9.46 1.96
C PHE A 163 -5.39 8.80 0.61
N GLN A 164 -4.59 9.15 -0.40
CA GLN A 164 -4.64 8.54 -1.72
C GLN A 164 -3.23 8.25 -2.20
N ILE A 165 -3.05 7.08 -2.82
CA ILE A 165 -1.82 6.75 -3.55
C ILE A 165 -2.17 6.32 -4.97
N ILE A 166 -1.44 6.90 -5.91
CA ILE A 166 -1.56 6.70 -7.34
C ILE A 166 -0.22 6.16 -7.81
N SER A 167 -0.25 5.11 -8.61
CA SER A 167 0.93 4.62 -9.32
C SER A 167 0.59 4.49 -10.80
N LYS A 168 1.60 4.38 -11.65
CA LYS A 168 1.37 4.11 -13.07
C LYS A 168 1.06 2.62 -13.28
N LYS A 169 0.24 2.30 -14.29
CA LYS A 169 -0.04 0.95 -14.77
C LYS A 169 0.01 0.87 -16.28
N LEU A 170 0.10 -0.36 -16.80
CA LEU A 170 -0.10 -0.63 -18.21
C LEU A 170 -1.59 -0.80 -18.49
N ASN A 171 -2.09 -0.08 -19.47
CA ASN A 171 -3.44 -0.32 -19.98
C ASN A 171 -3.45 -1.46 -21.02
N LYS A 172 -4.64 -1.82 -21.51
CA LYS A 172 -4.81 -2.89 -22.52
C LYS A 172 -4.11 -2.63 -23.86
N LYS A 173 -3.61 -1.41 -24.10
CA LYS A 173 -2.87 -0.99 -25.30
C LYS A 173 -1.38 -0.78 -24.99
N ASP A 174 -0.90 -1.31 -23.87
CA ASP A 174 0.48 -1.17 -23.40
C ASP A 174 0.96 0.26 -23.13
N ALA A 175 0.05 1.23 -23.08
CA ALA A 175 0.38 2.59 -22.70
C ALA A 175 0.38 2.74 -21.18
N ILE A 176 1.33 3.53 -20.68
CA ILE A 176 1.48 3.85 -19.27
C ILE A 176 0.43 4.91 -18.90
N VAL A 177 -0.44 4.60 -17.93
CA VAL A 177 -1.49 5.49 -17.44
C VAL A 177 -1.48 5.53 -15.91
N ASN A 178 -2.02 6.59 -15.31
CA ASN A 178 -2.19 6.65 -13.86
C ASN A 178 -3.29 5.68 -13.40
N ASP A 179 -3.06 5.03 -12.26
CA ASP A 179 -4.01 4.19 -11.55
C ASP A 179 -4.04 4.53 -10.07
N THR A 180 -5.24 4.69 -9.55
CA THR A 180 -5.43 4.86 -8.11
C THR A 180 -5.34 3.50 -7.45
N LEU A 181 -4.21 3.22 -6.79
CA LEU A 181 -4.02 1.99 -6.02
C LEU A 181 -5.02 1.93 -4.85
N GLY A 182 -5.37 3.07 -4.29
CA GLY A 182 -6.53 3.20 -3.43
C GLY A 182 -6.63 4.54 -2.71
N THR A 183 -7.76 4.69 -2.04
CA THR A 183 -8.14 5.87 -1.27
C THR A 183 -8.74 5.41 0.05
N ILE A 184 -8.25 5.92 1.18
CA ILE A 184 -8.72 5.58 2.53
C ILE A 184 -8.79 6.79 3.45
N PRO A 185 -9.75 6.83 4.39
CA PRO A 185 -9.79 7.86 5.41
C PRO A 185 -8.81 7.56 6.54
N PHE A 186 -8.33 8.62 7.18
CA PHE A 186 -7.69 8.57 8.49
C PHE A 186 -8.05 9.81 9.31
N TRP A 187 -7.78 9.78 10.61
CA TRP A 187 -8.07 10.86 11.54
C TRP A 187 -6.78 11.34 12.17
N TYR A 188 -6.48 12.63 12.01
CA TYR A 188 -5.31 13.27 12.58
C TYR A 188 -5.71 14.11 13.79
N TYR A 189 -5.23 13.68 14.95
CA TYR A 189 -5.45 14.33 16.24
C TYR A 189 -4.11 14.39 16.96
N PRO A 190 -3.24 15.35 16.61
CA PRO A 190 -1.90 15.42 17.17
C PRO A 190 -1.94 15.60 18.68
N ASP A 191 -1.02 14.92 19.36
CA ASP A 191 -0.77 15.14 20.78
C ASP A 191 -0.22 16.57 20.97
N MET A 192 -0.70 17.28 22.01
CA MET A 192 -0.30 18.67 22.29
C MET A 192 1.16 18.79 22.72
#